data_AF-A0A1T4SQ28-F1
#
_entry.id   AF-A0A1T4SQ28-F1
#
_cell.length_a   1.000
_cell.length_b   1.000
_cell.length_c   1.000
_cell.angle_alpha   90.00
_cell.angle_beta   90.00
_cell.angle_gamma   90.00
#
_symmetry.space_group_name_H-M   'P 1'
#
loop_
_entity.id
_entity.type
_entity.pdbx_description
1 polymer ?
#
loop_
_entity_poly.entity_id
_entity_poly.type
_entity_poly.pdbx_seq_one_letter_code
_entity_poly.pdbx_strand_id
1 'polypeptide(L)'
;MDYKKEFDFLIKSIREASLKRGKRIKNKEIADRLEYNEDYFNTLTGKSGKVTQDHIDKVKAAFSDEIAEAGRPAPGDPLNTYSALLLAMAEDYAIRMAKLTGETAEQIKAEIVDRGRQKLEGFDSWLPQKK
;
A
#
# COMPACT_ATOMS: atom_id res chain seq x y z
N MET A 1 -7.38 15.89 6.72
CA MET A 1 -7.48 14.64 5.95
C MET A 1 -8.84 14.60 5.29
N ASP A 2 -8.89 14.25 4.00
CA ASP A 2 -10.14 14.08 3.27
C ASP A 2 -10.49 12.59 3.31
N TYR A 3 -11.24 12.19 4.35
CA TYR A 3 -11.58 10.77 4.60
C TYR A 3 -12.32 10.13 3.42
N LYS A 4 -13.06 10.93 2.66
CA LYS A 4 -13.77 10.47 1.48
C LYS A 4 -12.80 10.00 0.41
N LYS A 5 -11.82 10.83 0.07
CA LYS A 5 -10.80 10.49 -0.93
C LYS A 5 -9.96 9.29 -0.54
N GLU A 6 -9.59 9.18 0.74
CA GLU A 6 -8.83 8.04 1.22
C GLU A 6 -9.64 6.74 1.13
N PHE A 7 -10.90 6.77 1.55
CA PHE A 7 -11.80 5.63 1.42
C PHE A 7 -12.03 5.22 -0.04
N ASP A 8 -12.29 6.18 -0.93
CA ASP A 8 -12.47 5.91 -2.36
C ASP A 8 -11.20 5.31 -2.99
N PHE A 9 -10.01 5.79 -2.58
CA PHE A 9 -8.73 5.22 -2.98
C PHE A 9 -8.59 3.76 -2.54
N LEU A 10 -8.87 3.46 -1.27
CA LEU A 10 -8.79 2.09 -0.74
C LEU A 10 -9.74 1.14 -1.49
N ILE A 11 -10.99 1.55 -1.72
CA ILE A 11 -11.95 0.74 -2.47
C ILE A 11 -11.48 0.50 -3.92
N LYS A 12 -10.84 1.49 -4.55
CA LYS A 12 -10.24 1.33 -5.89
C LYS A 12 -9.10 0.32 -5.86
N SER A 13 -8.18 0.43 -4.91
CA SER A 13 -7.07 -0.50 -4.72
C SER A 13 -7.54 -1.95 -4.50
N ILE A 14 -8.56 -2.15 -3.69
CA ILE A 14 -9.16 -3.49 -3.45
C ILE A 14 -9.72 -4.07 -4.75
N ARG A 15 -10.44 -3.27 -5.54
CA ARG A 15 -10.97 -3.72 -6.84
C ARG A 15 -9.88 -4.06 -7.84
N GLU A 16 -8.79 -3.29 -7.86
CA GLU A 16 -7.64 -3.54 -8.73
C GLU A 16 -6.89 -4.82 -8.33
N ALA A 17 -6.64 -5.02 -7.03
CA ALA A 17 -6.03 -6.26 -6.53
C ALA A 17 -6.90 -7.49 -6.85
N SER A 18 -8.22 -7.38 -6.65
CA SER A 18 -9.15 -8.46 -7.00
C SER A 18 -9.12 -8.77 -8.51
N LEU A 19 -9.09 -7.74 -9.37
CA LEU A 19 -8.98 -7.92 -10.81
C LEU A 19 -7.67 -8.61 -11.21
N LYS A 20 -6.54 -8.27 -10.58
CA LYS A 20 -5.25 -8.95 -10.78
C LYS A 20 -5.34 -10.45 -10.43
N ARG A 21 -6.15 -10.83 -9.44
CA ARG A 21 -6.43 -12.23 -9.07
C ARG A 21 -7.44 -12.91 -10.00
N GLY A 22 -7.87 -12.26 -11.09
CA GLY A 22 -8.76 -12.81 -12.10
C GLY A 22 -10.25 -12.80 -11.76
N LYS A 23 -10.65 -12.25 -10.60
CA LYS A 23 -12.06 -12.15 -10.20
C LYS A 23 -12.40 -10.71 -9.84
N ARG A 24 -13.39 -10.12 -10.51
CA ARG A 24 -13.89 -8.80 -10.13
C ARG A 24 -14.76 -8.91 -8.86
N ILE A 25 -14.36 -8.22 -7.79
CA ILE A 25 -15.17 -8.10 -6.57
C ILE A 25 -16.32 -7.11 -6.77
N LYS A 26 -17.51 -7.47 -6.31
CA LYS A 26 -18.73 -6.65 -6.35
C LYS A 26 -18.88 -5.80 -5.08
N ASN A 27 -19.68 -4.73 -5.16
CA ASN A 27 -19.98 -3.88 -3.99
C ASN A 27 -20.59 -4.67 -2.84
N LYS A 28 -21.51 -5.59 -3.15
CA LYS A 28 -22.08 -6.51 -2.17
C LYS A 28 -21.00 -7.32 -1.43
N GLU A 29 -20.05 -7.92 -2.15
CA GLU A 29 -18.98 -8.71 -1.52
C GLU A 29 -18.08 -7.84 -0.62
N ILE A 30 -17.82 -6.58 -1.01
CA ILE A 30 -17.08 -5.64 -0.17
C ILE A 30 -17.90 -5.28 1.08
N ALA A 31 -19.19 -4.95 0.90
CA ALA A 31 -20.09 -4.59 1.98
C ALA A 31 -20.24 -5.72 3.00
N ASP A 32 -20.45 -6.96 2.52
CA ASP A 32 -20.58 -8.15 3.36
C ASP A 32 -19.34 -8.35 4.25
N ARG A 33 -18.13 -8.14 3.69
CA ARG A 33 -16.87 -8.28 4.43
C ARG A 33 -16.61 -7.15 5.43
N LEU A 34 -17.22 -5.98 5.20
CA LEU A 34 -17.21 -4.85 6.13
C LEU A 34 -18.37 -4.91 7.14
N GLU A 35 -19.19 -5.97 7.09
CA GLU A 35 -20.43 -6.10 7.87
C GLU A 35 -21.41 -4.93 7.64
N TYR A 36 -21.40 -4.40 6.42
CA TYR A 36 -22.29 -3.33 5.98
C TYR A 36 -23.42 -3.87 5.11
N ASN A 37 -24.57 -3.19 5.19
CA ASN A 37 -25.59 -3.33 4.16
C ASN A 37 -25.06 -2.76 2.83
N GLU A 38 -25.35 -3.44 1.72
CA GLU A 38 -25.00 -2.99 0.37
C GLU A 38 -25.49 -1.56 0.08
N ASP A 39 -26.70 -1.19 0.48
CA ASP A 39 -27.25 0.16 0.30
C ASP A 39 -26.48 1.21 1.11
N TYR A 40 -26.05 0.84 2.31
CA TYR A 40 -25.22 1.70 3.15
C TYR A 40 -23.84 1.90 2.53
N PHE A 41 -23.21 0.84 2.04
CA PHE A 41 -21.92 0.91 1.34
C PHE A 41 -22.02 1.72 0.04
N ASN A 42 -23.10 1.56 -0.73
CA ASN A 42 -23.36 2.35 -1.93
C ASN A 42 -23.56 3.84 -1.60
N THR A 43 -24.19 4.14 -0.46
CA THR A 43 -24.30 5.51 0.05
C THR A 43 -22.93 6.06 0.42
N LEU A 44 -22.11 5.27 1.12
CA LEU A 44 -20.75 5.65 1.52
C LEU A 44 -19.82 5.89 0.34
N THR A 45 -19.97 5.17 -0.77
CA THR A 45 -19.18 5.35 -2.00
C THR A 45 -19.79 6.36 -2.98
N GLY A 46 -21.03 6.81 -2.73
CA GLY A 46 -21.72 7.82 -3.54
C GLY A 46 -21.27 9.27 -3.24
N LYS A 47 -21.64 10.22 -4.11
CA LYS A 47 -21.18 11.62 -4.06
C LYS A 47 -21.46 12.35 -2.72
N SER A 48 -22.54 12.01 -2.03
CA SER A 48 -22.98 12.65 -0.79
C SER A 48 -22.68 11.84 0.48
N GLY A 49 -22.08 10.65 0.37
CA GLY A 49 -21.80 9.79 1.52
C GLY A 49 -20.77 10.38 2.47
N LYS A 50 -21.10 10.46 3.76
CA LYS A 50 -20.17 10.90 4.80
C LYS A 50 -19.30 9.73 5.27
N VAL A 51 -18.00 9.86 5.07
CA VAL A 51 -17.01 8.86 5.50
C VAL A 51 -16.32 9.33 6.78
N THR A 52 -16.12 8.41 7.72
CA THR A 52 -15.44 8.63 8.99
C THR A 52 -14.12 7.85 9.02
N GLN A 53 -13.27 8.14 10.01
CA GLN A 53 -12.07 7.36 10.26
C GLN A 53 -12.38 5.88 10.54
N ASP A 54 -13.46 5.58 11.28
CA ASP A 54 -13.88 4.19 11.57
C ASP A 54 -14.11 3.39 10.28
N HIS A 55 -14.69 4.01 9.25
CA HIS A 55 -14.89 3.34 7.96
C HIS A 55 -13.55 3.02 7.26
N ILE A 56 -12.57 3.92 7.36
CA ILE A 56 -11.23 3.71 6.80
C ILE A 56 -10.53 2.57 7.55
N ASP A 57 -10.57 2.59 8.87
CA ASP A 57 -9.90 1.60 9.71
C ASP A 57 -10.49 0.21 9.50
N LYS A 58 -11.83 0.11 9.39
CA LYS A 58 -12.50 -1.15 9.02
C LYS A 58 -12.10 -1.66 7.65
N VAL A 59 -12.00 -0.79 6.65
CA VAL A 59 -11.54 -1.20 5.30
C VAL A 59 -10.09 -1.69 5.34
N LYS A 60 -9.21 -0.98 6.04
CA LYS A 60 -7.80 -1.40 6.19
C LYS A 60 -7.68 -2.74 6.91
N ALA A 61 -8.49 -2.97 7.94
CA ALA A 61 -8.48 -4.22 8.70
C ALA A 61 -9.04 -5.40 7.87
N ALA A 62 -10.16 -5.20 7.16
CA ALA A 62 -10.83 -6.27 6.42
C ALA A 62 -10.15 -6.64 5.09
N PHE A 63 -9.33 -5.74 4.54
CA PHE A 63 -8.69 -5.89 3.23
C PHE A 63 -7.19 -5.60 3.26
N SER A 64 -6.53 -5.81 4.42
CA SER A 64 -5.09 -5.54 4.59
C SER A 64 -4.25 -6.20 3.51
N ASP A 65 -4.57 -7.43 3.15
CA ASP A 65 -3.82 -8.23 2.17
C ASP A 65 -4.01 -7.70 0.74
N GLU A 66 -5.25 -7.39 0.36
CA GLU A 66 -5.57 -6.82 -0.95
C GLU A 66 -4.96 -5.41 -1.10
N ILE A 67 -4.96 -4.61 -0.03
CA ILE A 67 -4.36 -3.27 -0.03
C ILE A 67 -2.83 -3.36 -0.12
N ALA A 68 -2.21 -4.28 0.64
CA ALA A 68 -0.78 -4.54 0.56
C ALA A 68 -0.35 -5.02 -0.83
N GLU A 69 -1.18 -5.83 -1.49
CA GLU A 69 -0.93 -6.31 -2.85
C GLU A 69 -1.20 -5.25 -3.92
N ALA A 70 -2.17 -4.36 -3.72
CA ALA A 70 -2.38 -3.19 -4.57
C ALA A 70 -1.23 -2.18 -4.49
N GLY A 71 -0.59 -2.06 -3.31
CA GLY A 71 0.60 -1.24 -3.10
C GLY A 71 1.88 -1.83 -3.71
N ARG A 72 1.87 -3.12 -4.10
CA ARG A 72 2.97 -3.71 -4.86
C ARG A 72 2.81 -3.31 -6.34
N PRO A 73 3.83 -2.65 -6.95
CA PRO A 73 3.77 -2.33 -8.36
C PRO A 73 3.53 -3.61 -9.16
N ALA A 74 2.61 -3.57 -10.13
CA ALA A 74 2.39 -4.73 -10.99
C ALA A 74 3.68 -5.05 -11.75
N PRO A 75 3.97 -6.33 -12.06
CA PRO A 75 5.02 -6.66 -13.02
C PRO A 75 4.68 -5.98 -14.36
N GLY A 76 5.46 -4.97 -14.74
CA GLY A 76 5.23 -4.18 -15.97
C GLY A 76 4.50 -2.84 -15.78
N ASP A 77 4.13 -2.44 -14.57
CA ASP A 77 3.73 -1.04 -14.33
C ASP A 77 4.92 -0.12 -14.64
N PRO A 78 4.73 0.99 -15.38
CA PRO A 78 5.80 1.95 -15.58
C PRO A 78 6.23 2.44 -14.21
N LEU A 79 7.51 2.20 -13.89
CA LEU A 79 8.16 2.69 -12.68
C LEU A 79 7.74 4.15 -12.48
N ASN A 80 6.96 4.42 -11.43
CA ASN A 80 6.64 5.78 -11.02
C ASN A 80 7.97 6.54 -10.98
N THR A 81 8.05 7.72 -11.61
CA THR A 81 9.30 8.50 -11.73
C THR A 81 10.04 8.61 -10.40
N TYR A 82 9.32 8.75 -9.29
CA TYR A 82 9.92 8.76 -7.95
C TYR A 82 10.55 7.42 -7.55
N SER A 83 9.89 6.29 -7.84
CA SER A 83 10.42 4.95 -7.62
C SER A 83 11.62 4.65 -8.52
N ALA A 84 11.59 5.10 -9.78
CA ALA A 84 12.73 4.98 -10.70
C ALA A 84 13.95 5.73 -10.18
N LEU A 85 13.75 6.98 -9.74
CA LEU A 85 14.81 7.81 -9.17
C LEU A 85 15.37 7.21 -7.89
N LEU A 86 14.51 6.70 -6.99
CA LEU A 86 14.96 6.04 -5.76
C LEU A 86 15.77 4.78 -6.04
N LEU A 87 15.35 3.95 -7.01
CA LEU A 87 16.11 2.78 -7.42
C LEU A 87 17.46 3.17 -8.03
N ALA A 88 17.50 4.19 -8.90
CA ALA A 88 18.74 4.69 -9.47
C ALA A 88 19.70 5.22 -8.39
N MET A 89 19.19 5.95 -7.40
CA MET A 89 20.00 6.41 -6.26
C MET A 89 20.51 5.26 -5.40
N ALA A 90 19.69 4.24 -5.15
CA ALA A 90 20.09 3.05 -4.40
C ALA A 90 21.15 2.25 -5.15
N GLU A 91 21.05 2.16 -6.47
CA GLU A 91 22.03 1.51 -7.34
C GLU A 91 23.37 2.25 -7.35
N ASP A 92 23.36 3.58 -7.53
CA ASP A 92 24.56 4.41 -7.46
C ASP A 92 25.24 4.30 -6.08
N TYR A 93 24.46 4.29 -5.01
CA TYR A 93 24.97 4.12 -3.65
C TYR A 93 25.63 2.75 -3.47
N ALA A 94 24.99 1.67 -3.92
CA ALA A 94 25.53 0.32 -3.82
C ALA A 94 26.84 0.17 -4.59
N ILE A 95 26.93 0.72 -5.80
CA ILE A 95 28.17 0.70 -6.61
C ILE A 95 29.29 1.47 -5.91
N ARG A 96 28.99 2.62 -5.30
CA ARG A 96 29.99 3.41 -4.56
C ARG A 96 30.45 2.68 -3.31
N MET A 97 29.53 2.13 -2.53
CA MET A 97 29.87 1.42 -1.30
C MET A 97 30.65 0.13 -1.58
N ALA A 98 30.33 -0.58 -2.67
CA ALA A 98 31.08 -1.76 -3.11
C ALA A 98 32.56 -1.42 -3.33
N LYS A 99 32.84 -0.29 -3.99
CA LYS A 99 34.21 0.20 -4.22
C LYS A 99 34.94 0.59 -2.93
N LEU A 100 34.21 1.05 -1.91
CA LEU A 100 34.80 1.50 -0.64
C LEU A 100 35.03 0.37 0.36
N THR A 101 34.15 -0.64 0.35
CA THR A 101 34.12 -1.72 1.34
C THR A 101 34.75 -3.01 0.83
N GLY A 102 34.88 -3.17 -0.49
CA GLY A 102 35.33 -4.41 -1.13
C GLY A 102 34.22 -5.47 -1.25
N GLU A 103 33.00 -5.17 -0.79
CA GLU A 103 31.81 -6.01 -0.96
C GLU A 103 31.24 -5.87 -2.38
N THR A 104 30.37 -6.80 -2.80
CA THR A 104 29.69 -6.67 -4.10
C THR A 104 28.49 -5.74 -3.99
N ALA A 105 28.13 -5.09 -5.11
CA ALA A 105 26.96 -4.22 -5.16
C ALA A 105 25.66 -4.98 -4.82
N GLU A 106 25.58 -6.28 -5.14
CA GLU A 106 24.44 -7.13 -4.80
C GLU A 106 24.30 -7.36 -3.30
N GLN A 107 25.41 -7.54 -2.57
CA GLN A 107 25.39 -7.71 -1.12
C GLN A 107 24.87 -6.45 -0.42
N ILE A 108 25.35 -5.28 -0.85
CA ILE A 108 24.89 -3.99 -0.32
C ILE A 108 23.41 -3.74 -0.69
N LYS A 109 22.98 -4.08 -1.91
CA LYS A 109 21.57 -4.01 -2.30
C LYS A 109 20.69 -4.90 -1.42
N ALA A 110 21.13 -6.13 -1.13
CA ALA A 110 20.40 -7.04 -0.24
C ALA A 110 20.25 -6.46 1.17
N GLU A 111 21.32 -5.83 1.69
CA GLU A 111 21.30 -5.19 3.01
C GLU A 111 20.36 -3.95 3.04
N ILE A 112 20.32 -3.16 1.97
CA ILE A 112 19.38 -2.04 1.84
C ILE A 112 17.93 -2.54 1.86
N VAL A 113 17.65 -3.64 1.16
CA VAL A 113 16.31 -4.26 1.14
C VAL A 113 15.95 -4.79 2.53
N ASP A 114 16.87 -5.45 3.22
CA ASP A 114 16.64 -6.00 4.56
C ASP A 114 16.39 -4.89 5.58
N ARG A 115 17.22 -3.83 5.57
CA ARG A 115 17.00 -2.61 6.38
C ARG A 115 15.67 -1.95 6.06
N GLY A 116 15.29 -1.90 4.78
CA GLY A 116 13.99 -1.39 4.34
C GLY A 116 12.82 -2.18 4.94
N ARG A 117 12.88 -3.52 4.91
CA ARG A 117 11.87 -4.39 5.52
C ARG A 117 11.76 -4.19 7.03
N GLN A 118 12.90 -4.19 7.73
CA GLN A 118 12.93 -3.95 9.18
C GLN A 118 12.31 -2.60 9.57
N LYS A 119 12.54 -1.55 8.76
CA LYS A 119 11.95 -0.22 9.00
C LYS A 119 10.44 -0.21 8.74
N LEU A 120 9.95 -0.93 7.75
CA LEU A 120 8.52 -1.05 7.46
C LEU A 120 7.79 -1.86 8.54
N GLU A 121 8.41 -2.91 9.08
CA GLU A 121 7.87 -3.70 10.19
C GLU A 121 7.91 -2.95 11.53
N GLY A 122 8.92 -2.09 11.75
CA GLY A 122 9.11 -1.33 12.98
C GLY A 122 8.51 0.08 13.02
N PHE A 123 7.83 0.53 11.96
CA PHE A 123 7.43 1.94 11.80
C PHE A 123 6.47 2.44 12.90
N ASP A 124 5.64 1.56 13.47
CA ASP A 124 4.74 1.88 14.59
C ASP A 124 5.48 2.27 15.88
N SER A 125 6.72 1.82 16.06
CA SER A 125 7.54 2.16 17.24
C SER A 125 8.25 3.52 17.14
N TRP A 126 8.26 4.13 15.96
CA TRP A 126 8.91 5.42 15.67
C TRP A 126 7.92 6.59 15.59
N LEU A 127 6.62 6.31 15.52
CA LEU A 127 5.59 7.34 15.61
C LEU A 127 5.39 7.72 17.09
N PRO A 128 5.27 9.02 17.41
CA PRO A 128 5.01 9.44 18.78
C PRO A 128 3.72 8.79 19.27
N GLN A 129 3.84 7.96 20.30
CA GLN A 129 2.71 7.33 20.97
C GLN A 129 1.82 8.46 21.52
N LYS A 130 0.57 8.54 21.06
CA LYS A 130 -0.40 9.51 21.58
C LYS A 130 -0.61 9.19 23.07
N LYS A 131 -0.15 10.11 23.94
CA LYS A 131 -0.51 10.13 25.35
C LYS A 131 -1.98 10.48 25.52
#